data_AF-A0A4Q2ZE27-F1
#
_entry.id   AF-A0A4Q2ZE27-F1
#
_cell.length_a   1.000
_cell.length_b   1.000
_cell.length_c   1.000
_cell.angle_alpha   90.00
_cell.angle_beta   90.00
_cell.angle_gamma   90.00
#
_symmetry.space_group_name_H-M   'P 1'
#
loop_
_entity.id
_entity.type
_entity.pdbx_description
1 polymer ?
#
loop_
_entity_poly.entity_id
_entity_poly.type
_entity_poly.pdbx_seq_one_letter_code
_entity_poly.pdbx_strand_id
1 'polypeptide(L)'
;MLDSDEVTERLIRGGLALAGMDPDDRDSAAYKAAFRDAVYETLFDLARSHVTRLPVVIAGPFTREGGENDWPDRMSTRLGVKPEFHFVWCHPDQRKERLVARGKTRDLPKLADWEKYVSTCREEAPVFPHHWIDTTGNA
;
A
#
# COMPACT_ATOMS: atom_id res chain seq x y z
N MET A 1 12.91 -4.67 -3.11
CA MET A 1 11.47 -4.43 -2.82
C MET A 1 11.30 -2.95 -2.55
N LEU A 2 10.21 -2.36 -3.03
CA LEU A 2 9.82 -0.97 -2.84
C LEU A 2 8.50 -0.95 -2.07
N ASP A 3 8.58 -0.80 -0.76
CA ASP A 3 7.39 -0.66 0.10
C ASP A 3 6.94 0.80 0.14
N SER A 4 5.63 1.02 -0.07
CA SER A 4 5.05 2.36 -0.14
C SER A 4 5.34 3.21 1.10
N ASP A 5 5.28 2.60 2.30
CA ASP A 5 5.54 3.32 3.54
C ASP A 5 7.04 3.58 3.70
N GLU A 6 7.88 2.56 3.52
CA GLU A 6 9.33 2.66 3.75
C GLU A 6 9.98 3.70 2.82
N VAL A 7 9.59 3.70 1.54
CA VAL A 7 10.15 4.60 0.52
C VAL A 7 9.76 6.05 0.78
N THR A 8 8.55 6.31 1.31
CA THR A 8 7.99 7.67 1.34
C THR A 8 7.89 8.29 2.72
N GLU A 9 8.05 7.51 3.80
CA GLU A 9 7.79 7.94 5.17
C GLU A 9 8.51 9.24 5.55
N ARG A 10 9.81 9.36 5.26
CA ARG A 10 10.59 10.55 5.65
C ARG A 10 10.09 11.82 4.97
N LEU A 11 9.75 11.74 3.69
CA LEU A 11 9.26 12.88 2.91
C LEU A 11 7.87 13.29 3.38
N ILE A 12 6.99 12.32 3.62
CA ILE A 12 5.64 12.55 4.14
C ILE A 12 5.68 13.21 5.51
N ARG A 13 6.47 12.66 6.45
CA ARG A 13 6.61 13.23 7.81
C ARG A 13 7.09 14.68 7.74
N GLY A 14 8.07 14.97 6.88
CA GLY A 14 8.58 16.33 6.68
C GLY A 14 7.51 17.27 6.12
N GLY A 15 6.74 16.82 5.11
CA GLY A 15 5.65 17.60 4.52
C GLY A 15 4.51 17.88 5.50
N LEU A 16 4.08 16.88 6.26
CA LEU A 16 3.04 17.03 7.29
C LEU A 16 3.49 17.98 8.40
N ALA A 17 4.73 17.85 8.88
CA ALA A 17 5.29 18.75 9.88
C ALA A 17 5.35 20.20 9.38
N LEU A 18 5.77 20.42 8.13
CA LEU A 18 5.79 21.76 7.51
C LEU A 18 4.38 22.35 7.38
N ALA A 19 3.37 21.52 7.17
CA ALA A 19 1.96 21.92 7.10
C ALA A 19 1.30 22.09 8.48
N GLY A 20 2.01 21.86 9.58
CA GLY A 20 1.46 21.92 10.95
C GLY A 20 0.48 20.78 11.27
N MET A 21 0.57 19.66 10.53
CA MET A 21 -0.25 18.46 10.70
C MET A 21 0.50 17.41 11.54
N ASP A 22 -0.25 16.40 12.02
CA ASP A 22 0.33 15.24 12.69
C ASP A 22 1.28 14.47 11.72
N PRO A 23 2.60 14.36 12.02
CA PRO A 23 3.55 13.65 11.17
C PRO A 23 3.24 12.15 10.98
N ASP A 24 2.45 11.56 11.87
CA ASP A 24 2.06 10.14 11.81
C ASP A 24 0.71 9.93 11.10
N ASP A 25 0.04 10.98 10.61
CA ASP A 25 -1.21 10.86 9.83
C ASP A 25 -0.97 10.16 8.48
N ARG A 26 -1.69 9.07 8.23
CA ARG A 26 -1.64 8.28 6.98
C ARG A 26 -3.02 7.99 6.39
N ASP A 27 -4.09 8.43 7.04
CA ASP A 27 -5.43 7.93 6.75
C ASP A 27 -6.45 9.06 6.55
N SER A 28 -6.15 10.29 6.98
CA SER A 28 -7.05 11.42 6.82
C SER A 28 -7.35 11.74 5.35
N ALA A 29 -8.49 12.38 5.11
CA ALA A 29 -8.84 12.85 3.77
C ALA A 29 -7.81 13.86 3.23
N ALA A 30 -7.28 14.74 4.09
CA ALA A 30 -6.25 15.71 3.72
C ALA A 30 -4.94 15.00 3.32
N TYR A 31 -4.50 14.00 4.08
CA TYR A 31 -3.36 13.17 3.72
C TYR A 31 -3.57 12.47 2.38
N LYS A 32 -4.71 11.78 2.20
CA LYS A 32 -5.00 11.04 0.97
C LYS A 32 -5.03 11.95 -0.26
N ALA A 33 -5.61 13.14 -0.13
CA ALA A 33 -5.65 14.13 -1.20
C ALA A 33 -4.26 14.68 -1.56
N ALA A 34 -3.38 14.89 -0.57
CA ALA A 34 -2.06 15.48 -0.80
C ALA A 34 -1.01 14.45 -1.26
N PHE A 35 -1.00 13.25 -0.67
CA PHE A 35 0.13 12.34 -0.76
C PHE A 35 -0.14 11.07 -1.54
N ARG A 36 -1.40 10.60 -1.68
CA ARG A 36 -1.68 9.29 -2.29
C ARG A 36 -1.03 9.20 -3.68
N ASP A 37 -1.40 10.09 -4.59
CA ASP A 37 -0.90 10.02 -5.96
C ASP A 37 0.62 10.18 -6.00
N ALA A 38 1.19 11.11 -5.22
CA ALA A 38 2.64 11.28 -5.14
C ALA A 38 3.37 10.01 -4.67
N VAL A 39 2.82 9.26 -3.71
CA VAL A 39 3.39 7.99 -3.23
C VAL A 39 3.41 6.94 -4.33
N TYR A 40 2.27 6.72 -5.00
CA TYR A 40 2.15 5.71 -6.05
C TYR A 40 3.00 6.07 -7.28
N GLU A 41 2.97 7.31 -7.73
CA GLU A 41 3.78 7.79 -8.85
C GLU A 41 5.29 7.62 -8.57
N THR A 42 5.73 7.94 -7.35
CA THR A 42 7.13 7.72 -6.92
C THR A 42 7.51 6.24 -7.03
N LEU A 43 6.67 5.34 -6.53
CA LEU A 43 6.93 3.89 -6.60
C LEU A 43 7.02 3.39 -8.04
N PHE A 44 6.10 3.82 -8.91
CA PHE A 44 6.08 3.39 -10.30
C PHE A 44 7.28 3.93 -11.08
N ASP A 45 7.72 5.16 -10.80
CA ASP A 45 8.90 5.74 -11.43
C ASP A 45 10.20 5.06 -10.98
N LEU A 46 10.30 4.73 -9.69
CA LEU A 46 11.38 3.91 -9.16
C LEU A 46 11.37 2.52 -9.80
N ALA A 47 10.21 1.88 -9.93
CA ALA A 47 10.13 0.57 -10.58
C ALA A 47 10.55 0.64 -12.05
N ARG A 48 9.99 1.58 -12.83
CA ARG A 48 10.33 1.80 -14.24
C ARG A 48 11.83 2.01 -14.45
N SER A 49 12.48 2.79 -13.58
CA SER A 49 13.92 3.06 -13.71
C SER A 49 14.81 1.85 -13.39
N HIS A 50 14.32 0.84 -12.67
CA HIS A 50 15.14 -0.30 -12.21
C HIS A 50 14.79 -1.62 -12.91
N VAL A 51 13.58 -1.78 -13.45
CA VAL A 51 13.05 -3.06 -13.93
C VAL A 51 13.83 -3.68 -15.10
N THR A 52 14.58 -2.88 -15.87
CA THR A 52 15.46 -3.37 -16.94
C THR A 52 16.79 -3.91 -16.44
N ARG A 53 17.13 -3.68 -15.17
CA ARG A 53 18.43 -3.98 -14.56
C ARG A 53 18.35 -5.03 -13.45
N LEU A 54 17.21 -5.11 -12.75
CA LEU A 54 16.98 -6.07 -11.67
C LEU A 54 15.49 -6.38 -11.48
N PRO A 55 15.16 -7.51 -10.84
CA PRO A 55 13.80 -7.78 -10.39
C PRO A 55 13.32 -6.71 -9.39
N VAL A 56 12.12 -6.17 -9.62
CA VAL A 56 11.50 -5.16 -8.75
C VAL A 56 10.18 -5.71 -8.23
N VAL A 57 9.98 -5.57 -6.92
CA VAL A 57 8.69 -5.80 -6.25
C VAL A 57 8.22 -4.47 -5.70
N ILE A 58 6.99 -4.06 -6.03
CA ILE A 58 6.33 -2.90 -5.45
C ILE A 58 5.28 -3.42 -4.46
N ALA A 59 5.35 -2.97 -3.22
CA ALA A 59 4.43 -3.36 -2.16
C ALA A 59 3.62 -2.14 -1.70
N GLY A 60 2.30 -2.30 -1.70
CA GLY A 60 1.34 -1.29 -1.29
C GLY A 60 -0.06 -1.90 -1.22
N PRO A 61 -1.03 -1.20 -0.64
CA PRO A 61 -2.35 -1.79 -0.43
C PRO A 61 -3.19 -1.85 -1.71
N PHE A 62 -2.76 -1.20 -2.81
CA PHE A 62 -3.38 -1.17 -4.15
C PHE A 62 -4.93 -1.23 -4.15
N THR A 63 -5.57 -0.50 -3.23
CA THR A 63 -6.98 -0.69 -2.90
C THR A 63 -7.91 -0.29 -4.04
N ARG A 64 -7.60 0.83 -4.70
CA ARG A 64 -8.34 1.35 -5.85
C ARG A 64 -8.03 0.52 -7.09
N GLU A 65 -6.73 0.29 -7.28
CA GLU A 65 -6.13 -0.32 -8.45
C GLU A 65 -6.65 -1.75 -8.64
N GLY A 66 -6.83 -2.52 -7.55
CA GLY A 66 -7.43 -3.85 -7.59
C GLY A 66 -8.85 -3.91 -8.18
N GLY A 67 -9.57 -2.78 -8.27
CA GLY A 67 -10.91 -2.70 -8.87
C GLY A 67 -10.90 -2.30 -10.36
N GLU A 68 -9.73 -2.09 -10.95
CA GLU A 68 -9.59 -1.52 -12.29
C GLU A 68 -9.12 -2.60 -13.28
N ASN A 69 -10.04 -3.12 -14.10
CA ASN A 69 -9.78 -4.21 -15.04
C ASN A 69 -8.64 -3.93 -16.03
N ASP A 70 -8.44 -2.67 -16.41
CA ASP A 70 -7.43 -2.22 -17.37
C ASP A 70 -6.10 -1.83 -16.69
N TRP A 71 -6.01 -1.86 -15.36
CA TRP A 71 -4.79 -1.49 -14.64
C TRP A 71 -3.56 -2.33 -15.03
N PRO A 72 -3.64 -3.67 -15.22
CA PRO A 72 -2.52 -4.47 -15.71
C PRO A 72 -1.93 -3.97 -17.04
N ASP A 73 -2.77 -3.55 -17.98
CA ASP A 73 -2.33 -3.07 -19.30
C ASP A 73 -1.68 -1.69 -19.19
N ARG A 74 -2.25 -0.81 -18.35
CA ARG A 74 -1.63 0.50 -18.05
C ARG A 74 -0.28 0.33 -17.37
N MET A 75 -0.16 -0.59 -16.42
CA MET A 75 1.12 -0.90 -15.77
C MET A 75 2.13 -1.52 -16.73
N SER A 76 1.69 -2.42 -17.61
CA SER A 76 2.56 -3.02 -18.61
C SER A 76 3.15 -1.96 -19.55
N THR A 77 2.30 -1.04 -20.01
CA THR A 77 2.70 0.09 -20.84
C THR A 77 3.65 1.02 -20.10
N ARG A 78 3.32 1.37 -18.85
CA ARG A 78 4.11 2.30 -18.03
C ARG A 78 5.50 1.77 -17.69
N LEU A 79 5.58 0.48 -17.32
CA LEU A 79 6.83 -0.14 -16.87
C LEU A 79 7.67 -0.67 -18.04
N GLY A 80 7.09 -0.85 -19.23
CA GLY A 80 7.76 -1.43 -20.39
C GLY A 80 8.01 -2.94 -20.26
N VAL A 81 7.40 -3.59 -19.27
CA VAL A 81 7.44 -5.03 -19.01
C VAL A 81 6.07 -5.48 -18.52
N LYS A 82 5.76 -6.77 -18.63
CA LYS A 82 4.52 -7.32 -18.06
C LYS A 82 4.74 -7.65 -16.57
N PRO A 83 4.09 -6.94 -15.63
CA PRO A 83 4.20 -7.27 -14.21
C PRO A 83 3.37 -8.51 -13.85
N GLU A 84 3.78 -9.18 -12.77
CA GLU A 84 2.98 -10.19 -12.07
C GLU A 84 2.29 -9.55 -10.86
N PHE A 85 1.05 -9.97 -10.59
CA PHE A 85 0.24 -9.40 -9.51
C PHE A 85 0.03 -10.44 -8.42
N HIS A 86 0.30 -10.04 -7.17
CA HIS A 86 0.10 -10.89 -6.00
C HIS A 86 -0.87 -10.19 -5.04
N PHE A 87 -1.93 -10.89 -4.65
CA PHE A 87 -2.83 -10.43 -3.60
C PHE A 87 -2.51 -11.20 -2.32
N VAL A 88 -1.80 -10.52 -1.42
CA VAL A 88 -1.39 -11.08 -0.13
C VAL A 88 -2.43 -10.70 0.91
N TRP A 89 -3.06 -11.71 1.48
CA TRP A 89 -4.18 -11.55 2.40
C TRP A 89 -3.95 -12.31 3.71
N CYS A 90 -4.61 -11.88 4.77
CA CYS A 90 -4.81 -12.66 6.00
C CYS A 90 -6.10 -12.21 6.66
N HIS A 91 -6.67 -13.10 7.46
CA HIS A 91 -7.85 -12.81 8.25
C HIS A 91 -7.67 -11.52 9.09
N PRO A 92 -8.70 -10.66 9.19
CA PRO A 92 -8.62 -9.42 9.97
C PRO A 92 -8.09 -9.63 11.40
N ASP A 93 -8.50 -10.67 12.11
CA ASP A 93 -8.02 -10.92 13.47
C ASP A 93 -6.49 -11.11 13.52
N GLN A 94 -5.93 -11.89 12.59
CA GLN A 94 -4.47 -12.05 12.52
C GLN A 94 -3.78 -10.75 12.09
N ARG A 95 -4.41 -9.96 11.20
CA ARG A 95 -3.91 -8.64 10.83
C ARG A 95 -3.81 -7.74 12.07
N LYS A 96 -4.85 -7.74 12.93
CA LYS A 96 -4.89 -6.98 14.19
C LYS A 96 -3.76 -7.42 15.13
N GLU A 97 -3.57 -8.72 15.33
CA GLU A 97 -2.48 -9.26 16.14
C GLU A 97 -1.11 -8.79 15.64
N ARG A 98 -0.86 -8.83 14.32
CA ARG A 98 0.38 -8.35 13.70
C ARG A 98 0.57 -6.83 13.88
N LEU A 99 -0.51 -6.05 13.80
CA LEU A 99 -0.46 -4.60 14.07
C LEU A 99 -0.11 -4.30 15.53
N VAL A 100 -0.69 -5.04 16.48
CA VAL A 100 -0.39 -4.90 17.91
C VAL A 100 1.07 -5.28 18.17
N ALA A 101 1.52 -6.42 17.65
CA ALA A 101 2.88 -6.93 17.87
C ALA A 101 3.96 -5.99 17.33
N ARG A 102 3.72 -5.29 16.21
CA ARG A 102 4.70 -4.34 15.64
C ARG A 102 4.77 -3.00 16.37
N GLY A 103 3.77 -2.65 17.18
CA GLY A 103 3.83 -1.51 18.12
C GLY A 103 4.08 -0.12 17.51
N LYS A 104 3.68 0.15 16.26
CA LYS A 104 3.90 1.46 15.63
C LYS A 104 2.80 2.46 16.01
N THR A 105 3.18 3.67 16.44
CA THR A 105 2.26 4.75 16.82
C THR A 105 1.20 5.06 15.75
N ARG A 106 1.60 5.05 14.46
CA ARG A 106 0.71 5.28 13.31
C ARG A 106 -0.45 4.27 13.19
N ASP A 107 -0.40 3.15 13.90
CA ASP A 107 -1.46 2.13 13.88
C ASP A 107 -2.45 2.28 15.04
N LEU A 108 -2.16 3.11 16.04
CA LEU A 108 -3.06 3.34 17.18
C LEU A 108 -4.47 3.79 16.74
N PRO A 109 -4.65 4.70 15.75
CA PRO A 109 -5.98 5.07 15.29
C PRO A 109 -6.76 3.87 14.70
N LYS A 110 -6.08 2.95 14.01
CA LYS A 110 -6.68 1.75 13.42
C LYS A 110 -7.10 0.76 14.49
N LEU A 111 -6.28 0.60 15.53
CA LEU A 111 -6.54 -0.31 16.64
C LEU A 111 -7.64 0.19 17.58
N ALA A 112 -7.82 1.52 17.67
CA ALA A 112 -8.87 2.15 18.49
C ALA A 112 -10.29 1.93 17.93
N ASP A 113 -10.42 1.80 16.61
CA ASP A 113 -11.70 1.54 15.92
C ASP A 113 -11.47 0.52 14.79
N TRP A 114 -11.29 -0.74 15.21
CA TRP A 114 -10.85 -1.82 14.33
C TRP A 114 -11.88 -2.16 13.25
N GLU A 115 -13.16 -2.23 13.63
CA GLU A 115 -14.26 -2.57 12.74
C GLU A 115 -14.38 -1.52 11.62
N LYS A 116 -14.28 -0.23 11.96
CA LYS A 116 -14.24 0.84 10.97
C LYS A 116 -13.02 0.72 10.06
N TYR A 117 -11.83 0.49 10.62
CA TYR A 117 -10.63 0.31 9.80
C TYR A 117 -10.77 -0.85 8.80
N VAL A 118 -11.25 -2.02 9.25
CA VAL A 118 -11.48 -3.18 8.38
C VAL A 118 -12.48 -2.86 7.26
N SER A 119 -13.55 -2.10 7.55
CA SER A 119 -14.51 -1.67 6.52
C SER A 119 -13.92 -0.77 5.42
N THR A 120 -12.74 -0.18 5.66
CA THR A 120 -12.01 0.61 4.66
C THR A 120 -10.95 -0.20 3.90
N CYS A 121 -10.66 -1.42 4.37
CA CYS A 121 -9.74 -2.31 3.70
C CYS A 121 -10.41 -2.95 2.48
N ARG A 122 -9.60 -3.25 1.46
CA ARG A 122 -10.05 -4.10 0.37
C ARG A 122 -9.94 -5.55 0.83
N GLU A 123 -11.07 -6.24 0.89
CA GLU A 123 -11.11 -7.67 1.23
C GLU A 123 -11.38 -8.53 -0.02
N GLU A 124 -11.90 -7.93 -1.09
CA GLU A 124 -12.10 -8.59 -2.37
C GLU A 124 -10.80 -8.72 -3.15
N ALA A 125 -10.61 -9.88 -3.77
CA ALA A 125 -9.54 -10.12 -4.71
C ALA A 125 -9.55 -9.08 -5.87
N PRO A 126 -8.40 -8.80 -6.49
CA PRO A 126 -8.36 -7.97 -7.70
C PRO A 126 -9.22 -8.53 -8.83
N VAL A 127 -9.82 -7.64 -9.62
CA VAL A 127 -10.72 -7.99 -10.74
C VAL A 127 -9.99 -8.51 -11.99
N PHE A 128 -8.68 -8.66 -11.91
CA PHE A 128 -7.79 -9.14 -12.98
C PHE A 128 -6.95 -10.34 -12.50
N PRO A 129 -6.30 -11.09 -13.41
CA PRO A 129 -5.48 -12.24 -13.04
C PRO A 129 -4.39 -11.89 -12.02
N HIS A 130 -4.33 -12.67 -10.94
CA HIS A 130 -3.38 -12.48 -9.85
C HIS A 130 -3.09 -13.82 -9.15
N HIS A 131 -1.99 -13.85 -8.41
CA HIS A 131 -1.67 -14.92 -7.46
C HIS A 131 -2.28 -14.59 -6.10
N TRP A 132 -3.25 -15.39 -5.66
CA TRP A 132 -3.81 -15.29 -4.31
C TRP A 132 -2.86 -15.95 -3.31
N ILE A 133 -2.51 -15.22 -2.24
CA ILE A 133 -1.65 -15.71 -1.16
C ILE A 133 -2.35 -15.45 0.16
N ASP A 134 -2.94 -16.48 0.75
CA ASP A 134 -3.44 -16.44 2.12
C ASP A 134 -2.30 -16.73 3.10
N THR A 135 -2.04 -15.80 4.01
CA THR A 135 -1.03 -15.89 5.06
C THR A 135 -1.63 -16.11 6.44
N THR A 136 -2.93 -16.45 6.51
CA THR A 136 -3.64 -16.81 7.74
C THR A 136 -2.97 -18.03 8.39
N GLY A 137 -2.59 -17.91 9.66
CA GLY A 137 -1.93 -18.98 10.42
C GLY A 137 -0.41 -19.07 10.24
N ASN A 138 0.18 -18.31 9.31
CA ASN A 138 1.63 -18.16 9.23
C ASN A 138 2.07 -17.07 10.21
N ALA A 139 3.07 -17.36 11.05
CA ALA A 139 3.67 -16.40 11.98
C ALA A 139 4.89 -15.72 11.34
#